data_AF-A0A0N4U2I8-F1
#
_entry.id   AF-A0A0N4U2I8-F1
#
_cell.length_a   1.000
_cell.length_b   1.000
_cell.length_c   1.000
_cell.angle_alpha   90.00
_cell.angle_beta   90.00
_cell.angle_gamma   90.00
#
_symmetry.space_group_name_H-M   'P 1'
#
loop_
_entity.id
_entity.type
_entity.pdbx_description
1 polymer ?
#
loop_
_entity_poly.entity_id
_entity_poly.type
_entity_poly.pdbx_seq_one_letter_code
_entity_poly.pdbx_strand_id
1 'polypeptide(L)'
;GSSRDSSGYSLCSSPEVDIVNENDQKRYYCQRCLNHKQQHPRKGHKPFCQYANCECADCRMVEERRRLNNMLSSRRVGSSNGNNRSTNGKKIRDPKCALCSAHGDKQPLRGHKKAQCPFLKCGCHLCGLVENRRTLMARQIKLRRDQQKQRKAQLSAKLNNPEMAENTLNLVQGILNIYLK
;
A
#
# COMPACT_ATOMS: atom_id res chain seq x y z
N GLY A 1 -50.47 32.66 -9.17
CA GLY A 1 -50.34 31.71 -8.04
C GLY A 1 -49.05 30.95 -8.24
N SER A 2 -48.04 31.06 -7.39
CA SER A 2 -47.98 30.51 -6.01
C SER A 2 -48.14 28.98 -6.07
N SER A 3 -47.24 28.09 -5.65
CA SER A 3 -46.11 28.16 -4.71
C SER A 3 -45.43 26.77 -4.64
N ARG A 4 -44.10 26.75 -4.40
CA ARG A 4 -43.31 25.89 -3.43
C ARG A 4 -43.32 24.35 -3.67
N ASP A 5 -42.23 23.59 -3.57
CA ASP A 5 -41.18 23.43 -2.53
C ASP A 5 -39.90 22.82 -3.17
N SER A 6 -38.67 23.29 -2.92
CA SER A 6 -37.79 23.10 -1.73
C SER A 6 -37.43 21.63 -1.40
N SER A 7 -36.23 21.20 -1.80
CA SER A 7 -35.49 20.15 -1.09
C SER A 7 -33.99 20.45 -1.13
N GLY A 8 -33.41 20.48 0.07
CA GLY A 8 -32.14 21.10 0.40
C GLY A 8 -30.92 20.29 0.01
N TYR A 9 -29.91 21.01 -0.44
CA TYR A 9 -28.54 20.53 -0.56
C TYR A 9 -27.83 20.82 0.78
N SER A 10 -27.58 19.78 1.57
CA SER A 10 -26.72 19.89 2.76
C SER A 10 -25.27 20.07 2.32
N LEU A 11 -24.74 21.29 2.50
CA LEU A 11 -23.31 21.60 2.48
C LEU A 11 -22.64 20.85 3.64
N CYS A 12 -21.92 19.76 3.35
CA CYS A 12 -21.01 19.17 4.34
C CYS A 12 -19.69 19.95 4.34
N SER A 13 -19.38 20.53 5.49
CA SER A 13 -18.18 21.28 5.83
C SER A 13 -16.89 20.56 5.42
N SER A 14 -15.99 21.32 4.81
CA SER A 14 -14.63 20.91 4.41
C SER A 14 -13.84 20.38 5.61
N PRO A 15 -13.13 19.25 5.51
CA PRO A 15 -12.13 18.86 6.49
C PRO A 15 -10.87 19.70 6.31
N GLU A 16 -10.36 20.21 7.43
CA GLU A 16 -9.13 20.97 7.57
C GLU A 16 -7.95 20.24 6.89
N VAL A 17 -7.20 20.98 6.08
CA VAL A 17 -6.00 20.51 5.40
C VAL A 17 -4.87 20.39 6.41
N ASP A 18 -4.62 19.17 6.90
CA ASP A 18 -3.39 18.83 7.58
C ASP A 18 -2.20 19.03 6.61
N ILE A 19 -1.43 20.09 6.80
CA ILE A 19 -0.14 20.32 6.12
C ILE A 19 0.86 19.30 6.68
N VAL A 20 0.78 18.07 6.16
CA VAL A 20 1.78 17.05 6.39
C VAL A 20 2.95 17.30 5.42
N ASN A 21 4.12 17.59 5.99
CA ASN A 21 5.38 17.79 5.28
C ASN A 21 5.60 16.65 4.24
N GLU A 22 5.45 16.97 2.95
CA GLU A 22 5.28 16.00 1.85
C GLU A 22 6.46 15.02 1.69
N ASN A 23 7.61 15.31 2.30
CA ASN A 23 8.84 14.55 2.12
C ASN A 23 9.03 13.36 3.09
N ASP A 24 8.33 13.30 4.24
CA ASP A 24 8.59 12.24 5.25
C ASP A 24 7.58 11.08 5.26
N GLN A 25 6.40 11.23 4.64
CA GLN A 25 5.34 10.21 4.73
C GLN A 25 5.39 9.09 3.68
N LYS A 26 6.34 9.11 2.72
CA LYS A 26 6.39 8.13 1.62
C LYS A 26 7.72 7.38 1.51
N ARG A 27 8.48 7.21 2.61
CA ARG A 27 9.67 6.35 2.57
C ARG A 27 9.28 4.87 2.47
N TYR A 28 9.45 4.29 1.28
CA TYR A 28 9.27 2.85 1.08
C TYR A 28 10.51 2.09 1.57
N TYR A 29 10.30 1.08 2.42
CA TYR A 29 11.36 0.21 2.93
C TYR A 29 11.59 -1.03 2.03
N CYS A 30 12.77 -1.63 2.17
CA CYS A 30 13.12 -2.90 1.55
C CYS A 30 12.24 -4.03 2.10
N GLN A 31 11.46 -4.68 1.22
CA GLN A 31 10.55 -5.74 1.66
C GLN A 31 11.28 -6.96 2.24
N ARG A 32 12.49 -7.28 1.73
CA ARG A 32 13.29 -8.39 2.25
C ARG A 32 13.71 -8.11 3.69
N CYS A 33 14.27 -6.93 3.96
CA CYS A 33 14.61 -6.50 5.33
C CYS A 33 13.38 -6.44 6.26
N LEU A 34 12.24 -5.94 5.78
CA LEU A 34 11.01 -5.90 6.59
C LEU A 34 10.55 -7.30 7.04
N ASN A 35 10.72 -8.32 6.19
CA ASN A 35 10.43 -9.70 6.57
C ASN A 35 11.33 -10.22 7.71
N HIS A 36 12.47 -9.58 7.93
CA HIS A 36 13.41 -9.88 9.02
C HIS A 36 13.48 -8.76 10.06
N LYS A 37 12.38 -8.01 10.22
CA LYS A 37 12.23 -6.94 11.24
C LYS A 37 13.23 -5.78 11.11
N GLN A 38 13.90 -5.63 9.95
CA GLN A 38 14.83 -4.53 9.67
C GLN A 38 14.22 -3.48 8.72
N GLN A 39 14.46 -2.20 8.98
CA GLN A 39 13.95 -1.08 8.20
C GLN A 39 15.06 -0.38 7.42
N HIS A 40 15.38 -0.91 6.24
CA HIS A 40 16.31 -0.27 5.31
C HIS A 40 15.56 0.48 4.20
N PRO A 41 15.88 1.76 3.91
CA PRO A 41 15.26 2.49 2.82
C PRO A 41 15.40 1.74 1.49
N ARG A 42 14.34 1.67 0.69
CA ARG A 42 14.38 0.84 -0.55
C ARG A 42 15.32 1.40 -1.62
N LYS A 43 15.29 2.71 -1.85
CA LYS A 43 16.08 3.38 -2.91
C LYS A 43 17.58 3.17 -2.62
N GLY A 44 18.31 2.59 -3.57
CA GLY A 44 19.76 2.34 -3.47
C GLY A 44 20.18 1.12 -2.64
N HIS A 45 19.27 0.49 -1.89
CA HIS A 45 19.66 -0.55 -0.92
C HIS A 45 19.92 -1.95 -1.51
N LYS A 46 19.48 -2.23 -2.75
CA LYS A 46 19.58 -3.58 -3.35
C LYS A 46 20.99 -4.21 -3.26
N PRO A 47 22.11 -3.50 -3.53
CA PRO A 47 23.46 -4.07 -3.45
C PRO A 47 23.91 -4.42 -2.02
N PHE A 48 23.39 -3.73 -1.01
CA PHE A 48 23.81 -3.86 0.39
C PHE A 48 22.85 -4.72 1.22
N CYS A 49 21.83 -5.31 0.58
CA CYS A 49 20.80 -6.04 1.27
C CYS A 49 21.32 -7.41 1.72
N GLN A 50 21.59 -7.59 3.01
CA GLN A 50 21.99 -8.89 3.58
C GLN A 50 20.97 -10.02 3.32
N TYR A 51 19.71 -9.67 3.04
CA TYR A 51 18.64 -10.61 2.73
C TYR A 51 18.34 -10.71 1.23
N ALA A 52 19.20 -10.17 0.35
CA ALA A 52 19.02 -10.15 -1.10
C ALA A 52 18.65 -11.53 -1.67
N ASN A 53 19.30 -12.57 -1.16
CA ASN A 53 19.11 -13.97 -1.56
C ASN A 53 18.45 -14.82 -0.46
N CYS A 54 17.83 -14.21 0.56
CA CYS A 54 17.18 -14.98 1.61
C CYS A 54 16.07 -15.86 1.05
N GLU A 55 16.05 -17.11 1.51
CA GLU A 55 15.13 -18.16 1.08
C GLU A 55 14.06 -18.50 2.13
N CYS A 56 13.85 -17.68 3.16
CA CYS A 56 12.78 -17.95 4.13
C CYS A 56 11.39 -17.93 3.47
N ALA A 57 10.39 -18.52 4.12
CA ALA A 57 9.04 -18.65 3.57
C ALA A 57 8.44 -17.31 3.12
N ASP A 58 8.64 -16.22 3.89
CA ASP A 58 8.14 -14.89 3.54
C ASP A 58 8.89 -14.26 2.36
N CYS A 59 10.21 -14.44 2.27
CA CYS A 59 11.02 -13.94 1.16
C CYS A 59 10.70 -14.70 -0.14
N ARG A 60 10.55 -16.03 -0.09
CA ARG A 60 10.10 -16.84 -1.24
C ARG A 60 8.71 -16.43 -1.72
N MET A 61 7.76 -16.24 -0.80
CA MET A 61 6.41 -15.78 -1.13
C MET A 61 6.39 -14.44 -1.86
N VAL A 62 7.19 -13.48 -1.37
CA VAL A 62 7.30 -12.17 -2.02
C VAL A 62 7.94 -12.28 -3.41
N GLU A 63 8.97 -13.11 -3.55
CA GLU A 63 9.64 -13.33 -4.83
C GLU A 63 8.72 -13.98 -5.87
N GLU A 64 7.99 -15.03 -5.48
CA GLU A 64 7.03 -15.69 -6.35
C GLU A 64 5.93 -14.73 -6.82
N ARG A 65 5.42 -13.90 -5.91
CA ARG A 65 4.46 -12.85 -6.27
C ARG A 65 5.04 -11.89 -7.32
N ARG A 66 6.30 -11.47 -7.17
CA ARG A 66 6.98 -10.58 -8.13
C ARG A 66 7.12 -11.25 -9.49
N ARG A 67 7.52 -12.51 -9.55
CA ARG A 67 7.62 -13.30 -10.79
C ARG A 67 6.29 -13.31 -11.53
N LEU A 68 5.19 -13.68 -10.86
CA LEU A 68 3.86 -13.64 -11.47
C LEU A 68 3.44 -12.24 -11.93
N ASN A 69 3.83 -11.19 -11.20
CA ASN A 69 3.55 -9.83 -11.63
C ASN A 69 4.27 -9.47 -12.94
N ASN A 70 5.52 -9.90 -13.11
CA ASN A 70 6.31 -9.68 -14.32
C ASN A 70 5.76 -10.50 -15.50
N MET A 71 5.37 -11.76 -15.26
CA MET A 71 4.75 -12.62 -16.27
C MET A 71 3.43 -12.01 -16.78
N LEU A 72 2.58 -11.53 -15.87
CA LEU A 72 1.28 -10.95 -16.21
C LEU A 72 1.37 -9.52 -16.75
N SER A 73 2.43 -8.76 -16.49
CA SER A 73 2.64 -7.46 -17.13
C SER A 73 3.15 -7.62 -18.55
N SER A 74 4.04 -8.59 -18.78
CA SER A 74 4.65 -8.82 -20.10
C SER A 74 3.65 -9.34 -21.13
N ARG A 75 2.63 -10.10 -20.71
CA ARG A 75 1.59 -10.61 -21.61
C ARG A 75 0.49 -9.61 -21.96
N ARG A 76 0.47 -8.42 -21.34
CA ARG A 76 -0.53 -7.37 -21.64
C ARG A 76 -0.14 -6.53 -22.87
N VAL A 77 0.60 -7.12 -23.81
CA VAL A 77 0.86 -6.54 -25.13
C VAL A 77 -0.47 -6.58 -25.88
N GLY A 78 -1.16 -5.44 -25.98
CA GLY A 78 -2.39 -5.40 -26.77
C GLY A 78 -3.38 -4.27 -26.49
N SER A 79 -3.22 -3.46 -25.43
CA SER A 79 -3.99 -2.20 -25.34
C SER A 79 -3.48 -1.30 -24.20
N SER A 80 -2.61 -0.36 -24.53
CA SER A 80 -2.41 0.85 -23.72
C SER A 80 -3.41 1.91 -24.19
N ASN A 81 -4.67 1.77 -23.77
CA ASN A 81 -5.58 2.91 -23.73
C ASN A 81 -6.18 2.95 -22.32
N GLY A 82 -5.30 3.28 -21.36
CA GLY A 82 -5.77 3.74 -20.06
C GLY A 82 -6.20 5.18 -20.26
N ASN A 83 -7.51 5.44 -20.27
CA ASN A 83 -8.07 6.78 -20.09
C ASN A 83 -7.67 7.27 -18.68
N ASN A 84 -6.39 7.60 -18.51
CA ASN A 84 -5.86 8.30 -17.36
C ASN A 84 -6.35 9.73 -17.49
N ARG A 85 -7.60 9.98 -17.09
CA ARG A 85 -8.06 11.34 -16.84
C ARG A 85 -7.15 11.90 -15.75
N SER A 86 -6.28 12.83 -16.15
CA SER A 86 -5.46 13.59 -15.23
C SER A 86 -6.27 14.82 -14.88
N THR A 87 -6.91 14.84 -13.71
CA THR A 87 -7.42 16.08 -13.14
C THR A 87 -6.43 16.51 -12.07
N ASN A 88 -5.92 17.74 -12.20
CA ASN A 88 -5.00 18.36 -11.25
C ASN A 88 -3.64 17.65 -11.06
N GLY A 89 -3.04 17.13 -12.14
CA GLY A 89 -1.71 16.49 -12.14
C GLY A 89 -1.62 15.12 -11.45
N LYS A 90 -2.72 14.63 -10.84
CA LYS A 90 -2.78 13.33 -10.18
C LYS A 90 -3.35 12.30 -11.17
N LYS A 91 -2.56 11.29 -11.54
CA LYS A 91 -3.04 10.16 -12.36
C LYS A 91 -4.11 9.39 -11.56
N ILE A 92 -5.39 9.54 -11.94
CA ILE A 92 -6.49 8.76 -11.35
C ILE A 92 -6.31 7.30 -11.79
N ARG A 93 -6.15 6.40 -10.81
CA ARG A 93 -6.07 4.96 -11.08
C ARG A 93 -7.47 4.41 -11.27
N ASP A 94 -7.79 3.92 -12.47
CA ASP A 94 -9.02 3.19 -12.76
C ASP A 94 -8.72 1.69 -12.99
N PRO A 95 -8.72 0.87 -11.92
CA PRO A 95 -8.35 -0.54 -12.03
C PRO A 95 -9.36 -1.32 -12.88
N LYS A 96 -8.87 -2.27 -13.68
CA LYS A 96 -9.69 -3.17 -14.50
C LYS A 96 -9.76 -4.57 -13.90
N CYS A 97 -10.83 -5.32 -14.20
CA CYS A 97 -10.98 -6.70 -13.77
C CYS A 97 -9.83 -7.56 -14.32
N ALA A 98 -9.03 -8.15 -13.41
CA ALA A 98 -7.84 -8.89 -13.80
C ALA A 98 -8.14 -10.18 -14.58
N LEU A 99 -9.30 -10.81 -14.34
CA LEU A 99 -9.75 -12.00 -15.09
C LEU A 99 -10.19 -11.59 -16.50
N CYS A 100 -11.07 -10.58 -16.63
CA CYS A 100 -11.42 -10.03 -17.94
C CYS A 100 -10.17 -9.60 -18.73
N SER A 101 -9.23 -8.90 -18.08
CA SER A 101 -8.00 -8.44 -18.73
C SER A 101 -7.11 -9.59 -19.22
N ALA A 102 -7.24 -10.79 -18.68
CA ALA A 102 -6.52 -11.97 -19.17
C ALA A 102 -7.08 -12.46 -20.52
N HIS A 103 -8.33 -12.15 -20.82
CA HIS A 103 -9.02 -12.53 -22.05
C HIS A 103 -9.20 -11.36 -23.03
N GLY A 104 -8.48 -10.24 -22.84
CA GLY A 104 -8.59 -9.04 -23.69
C GLY A 104 -9.70 -8.07 -23.26
N ASP A 105 -10.59 -8.48 -22.35
CA ASP A 105 -11.72 -7.66 -21.90
C ASP A 105 -11.33 -6.68 -20.79
N LYS A 106 -11.63 -5.39 -20.99
CA LYS A 106 -11.19 -4.31 -20.09
C LYS A 106 -12.27 -3.74 -19.19
N GLN A 107 -13.07 -4.64 -18.61
CA GLN A 107 -14.13 -4.24 -17.71
C GLN A 107 -13.58 -3.42 -16.52
N PRO A 108 -14.09 -2.20 -16.26
CA PRO A 108 -13.77 -1.44 -15.05
C PRO A 108 -14.03 -2.28 -13.81
N LEU A 109 -13.10 -2.32 -12.87
CA LEU A 109 -13.27 -3.11 -11.65
C LEU A 109 -14.36 -2.49 -10.75
N ARG A 110 -14.47 -1.15 -10.77
CA ARG A 110 -15.57 -0.46 -10.08
C ARG A 110 -16.89 -0.84 -10.76
N GLY A 111 -17.80 -1.45 -9.99
CA GLY A 111 -19.10 -1.94 -10.46
C GLY A 111 -19.11 -3.38 -10.97
N HIS A 112 -17.96 -3.93 -11.39
CA HIS A 112 -17.87 -5.30 -11.88
C HIS A 112 -17.77 -6.31 -10.72
N LYS A 113 -18.91 -6.84 -10.28
CA LYS A 113 -18.97 -7.82 -9.19
C LYS A 113 -18.32 -9.13 -9.64
N LYS A 114 -17.62 -9.80 -8.71
CA LYS A 114 -16.97 -11.10 -8.98
C LYS A 114 -17.94 -12.13 -9.57
N ALA A 115 -19.17 -12.21 -9.05
CA ALA A 115 -20.22 -13.11 -9.52
C ALA A 115 -20.71 -12.82 -10.95
N GLN A 116 -20.52 -11.60 -11.45
CA GLN A 116 -20.90 -11.16 -12.80
C GLN A 116 -19.76 -11.29 -13.81
N CYS A 117 -18.57 -11.75 -13.38
CA CYS A 117 -17.43 -11.92 -14.27
C CYS A 117 -17.63 -13.18 -15.12
N PRO A 118 -17.67 -13.10 -16.46
CA PRO A 118 -17.83 -14.27 -17.33
C PRO A 118 -16.66 -15.26 -17.19
N PHE A 119 -15.48 -14.76 -16.82
CA PHE A 119 -14.27 -15.56 -16.63
C PHE A 119 -14.05 -16.02 -15.19
N LEU A 120 -15.05 -15.89 -14.31
CA LEU A 120 -14.92 -16.29 -12.90
C LEU A 120 -14.50 -17.75 -12.73
N LYS A 121 -15.03 -18.65 -13.57
CA LYS A 121 -14.76 -20.09 -13.53
C LYS A 121 -13.86 -20.54 -14.70
N CYS A 122 -13.16 -19.62 -15.35
CA CYS A 122 -12.30 -19.97 -16.47
C CYS A 122 -11.10 -20.80 -16.00
N GLY A 123 -10.97 -22.03 -16.51
CA GLY A 123 -9.87 -22.94 -16.19
C GLY A 123 -8.59 -22.73 -17.02
N CYS A 124 -8.46 -21.64 -17.78
CA CYS A 124 -7.27 -21.44 -18.61
C CYS A 124 -6.02 -21.13 -17.77
N HIS A 125 -4.85 -21.47 -18.30
CA HIS A 125 -3.56 -21.25 -17.61
C HIS A 125 -3.37 -19.80 -17.15
N LEU A 126 -3.76 -18.81 -17.97
CA LEU A 126 -3.59 -17.39 -17.62
C LEU A 126 -4.48 -16.96 -16.43
N CYS A 127 -5.71 -17.46 -16.35
CA CYS A 127 -6.59 -17.26 -15.20
C CYS A 127 -6.02 -17.91 -13.93
N GLY A 128 -5.45 -19.11 -14.04
CA GLY A 128 -4.71 -19.75 -12.94
C GLY A 128 -3.56 -18.89 -12.41
N LEU A 129 -2.77 -18.25 -13.29
CA LEU A 129 -1.72 -17.31 -12.89
C LEU A 129 -2.27 -16.06 -12.19
N VAL A 130 -3.38 -15.51 -12.68
CA VAL A 130 -4.06 -14.35 -12.06
C VAL A 130 -4.54 -14.69 -10.66
N GLU A 131 -5.15 -15.85 -10.47
CA GLU A 131 -5.62 -16.34 -9.18
C GLU A 131 -4.48 -16.59 -8.20
N ASN A 132 -3.43 -17.29 -8.63
CA ASN A 132 -2.24 -17.52 -7.81
C ASN A 132 -1.62 -16.18 -7.34
N ARG A 133 -1.47 -15.21 -8.25
CA ARG A 133 -0.98 -13.87 -7.91
C ARG A 133 -1.88 -13.18 -6.89
N ARG A 134 -3.22 -13.32 -7.00
CA ARG A 134 -4.16 -12.74 -6.03
C ARG A 134 -3.98 -13.37 -4.64
N THR A 135 -3.84 -14.68 -4.55
CA THR A 135 -3.58 -15.40 -3.30
C THR A 135 -2.28 -14.93 -2.64
N LEU A 136 -1.19 -14.85 -3.40
CA LEU A 136 0.09 -14.35 -2.90
C LEU A 136 0.03 -12.87 -2.49
N MET A 137 -0.72 -12.04 -3.24
CA MET A 137 -0.96 -10.64 -2.87
C MET A 137 -1.71 -10.53 -1.54
N ALA A 138 -2.76 -11.33 -1.34
CA ALA A 138 -3.52 -11.36 -0.08
C ALA A 138 -2.62 -11.76 1.10
N ARG A 139 -1.82 -12.82 0.94
CA ARG A 139 -0.83 -13.26 1.95
C ARG A 139 0.19 -12.16 2.25
N GLN A 140 0.70 -11.48 1.23
CA GLN A 140 1.66 -10.38 1.44
C GLN A 140 1.04 -9.15 2.09
N ILE A 141 -0.22 -8.82 1.78
CA ILE A 141 -0.95 -7.73 2.43
C ILE A 141 -1.12 -8.04 3.92
N LYS A 142 -1.53 -9.27 4.26
CA LYS A 142 -1.64 -9.74 5.64
C LYS A 142 -0.30 -9.60 6.37
N LEU A 143 0.79 -10.12 5.80
CA LEU A 143 2.13 -10.01 6.37
C LEU A 143 2.52 -8.56 6.68
N ARG A 144 2.29 -7.63 5.74
CA ARG A 144 2.59 -6.21 5.96
C ARG A 144 1.74 -5.56 7.06
N ARG A 145 0.45 -5.94 7.16
CA ARG A 145 -0.44 -5.45 8.22
C ARG A 145 0.03 -5.96 9.59
N ASP A 146 0.40 -7.24 9.68
CA ASP A 146 0.93 -7.85 10.90
C ASP A 146 2.25 -7.16 11.33
N GLN A 147 3.17 -6.90 10.38
CA GLN A 147 4.40 -6.13 10.61
C GLN A 147 4.12 -4.68 11.09
N GLN A 148 3.11 -4.02 10.52
CA GLN A 148 2.73 -2.66 10.95
C GLN A 148 2.14 -2.66 12.36
N LYS A 149 1.29 -3.64 12.69
CA LYS A 149 0.71 -3.80 14.03
C LYS A 149 1.80 -4.04 15.08
N GLN A 150 2.75 -4.95 14.80
CA GLN A 150 3.87 -5.23 15.70
C GLN A 150 4.75 -4.00 15.94
N ARG A 151 5.07 -3.24 14.89
CA ARG A 151 5.86 -2.00 15.05
C ARG A 151 5.14 -0.94 15.88
N LYS A 152 3.84 -0.76 15.66
CA LYS A 152 3.03 0.17 16.47
C LYS A 152 3.01 -0.24 17.93
N ALA A 153 2.83 -1.53 18.22
CA ALA A 153 2.85 -2.06 19.59
C ALA A 153 4.23 -1.90 20.27
N GLN A 154 5.33 -2.09 19.54
CA GLN A 154 6.68 -1.84 20.07
C GLN A 154 6.92 -0.35 20.32
N LEU A 155 6.43 0.52 19.45
CA LEU A 155 6.56 1.97 19.62
C LEU A 155 5.75 2.45 20.84
N SER A 156 4.52 1.96 21.01
CA SER A 156 3.71 2.27 22.20
C SER A 156 4.35 1.72 23.48
N ALA A 157 4.93 0.52 23.46
CA ALA A 157 5.64 -0.03 24.61
C ALA A 157 6.88 0.80 24.98
N LYS A 158 7.63 1.31 23.99
CA LYS A 158 8.77 2.20 24.22
C LYS A 158 8.37 3.55 24.81
N LEU A 159 7.26 4.12 24.34
CA LEU A 159 6.73 5.38 24.86
C LEU A 159 6.19 5.23 26.29
N ASN A 160 5.71 4.05 26.66
CA ASN A 160 5.25 3.74 28.02
C ASN A 160 6.36 3.23 28.96
N ASN A 161 7.62 3.16 28.51
CA ASN A 161 8.73 2.76 29.38
C ASN A 161 9.12 3.94 30.29
N PRO A 162 8.95 3.84 31.63
CA PRO A 162 9.26 4.94 32.56
C PRO A 162 10.71 5.43 32.44
N GLU A 163 11.65 4.54 32.11
CA GLU A 163 13.07 4.89 31.91
C GLU A 163 13.28 5.87 30.74
N MET A 164 12.51 5.76 29.66
CA MET A 164 12.58 6.69 28.53
C MET A 164 11.95 8.04 28.87
N ALA A 165 10.86 8.03 29.65
CA ALA A 165 10.24 9.26 30.13
C ALA A 165 11.19 10.04 31.05
N GLU A 166 11.88 9.36 31.96
CA GLU A 166 12.89 9.95 32.84
C GLU A 166 14.08 10.53 32.05
N ASN A 167 14.64 9.77 31.10
CA ASN A 167 15.72 10.25 30.25
C ASN A 167 15.31 11.48 29.41
N THR A 168 14.07 11.49 28.90
CA THR A 168 13.53 12.63 28.15
C THR A 168 13.36 13.85 29.06
N LEU A 169 12.85 13.65 30.28
CA LEU A 169 12.70 14.72 31.26
C LEU A 169 14.05 15.32 31.65
N ASN A 170 15.05 14.48 31.93
CA ASN A 170 16.41 14.91 32.26
C ASN A 170 17.04 15.72 31.12
N LEU A 171 16.83 15.32 29.86
CA LEU A 171 17.31 16.07 28.70
C LEU A 171 16.62 17.44 28.58
N VAL A 172 15.29 17.50 28.73
CA VAL A 172 14.53 18.74 28.68
C VAL A 172 14.94 19.69 29.81
N GLN A 173 15.12 19.18 31.03
CA GLN A 173 15.63 19.93 32.17
C GLN A 173 17.05 20.46 31.89
N GLY A 174 17.93 19.64 31.32
CA GLY A 174 19.28 20.04 30.92
C GLY A 174 19.28 21.17 29.88
N ILE A 175 18.41 21.10 28.87
CA ILE A 175 18.25 22.15 27.86
C ILE A 175 17.72 23.43 28.49
N LEU A 176 16.69 23.35 29.33
CA LEU A 176 16.12 24.52 30.02
C LEU A 176 17.16 25.21 30.91
N ASN A 177 17.98 24.44 31.62
CA ASN A 177 19.08 24.96 32.44
C ASN A 177 20.16 25.70 31.64
N ILE A 178 20.32 25.39 30.33
CA ILE A 178 21.21 26.13 29.44
C ILE A 178 20.59 27.47 29.03
N TYR A 179 19.28 27.51 28.76
CA TYR A 179 18.60 28.73 28.34
C TYR A 179 18.32 29.73 29.48
N LEU A 180 18.33 29.27 30.73
CA LEU A 180 18.11 30.10 31.93
C LEU A 180 19.40 30.63 32.57
N LYS A 181 20.58 30.31 32.02
CA LYS A 181 21.89 30.84 32.44
C LYS A 181 22.39 31.85 31.41
#